data_AF-A0A6A6USR9-F1
#
_entry.id   AF-A0A6A6USR9-F1
#
_cell.length_a   1.000
_cell.length_b   1.000
_cell.length_c   1.000
_cell.angle_alpha   90.00
_cell.angle_beta   90.00
_cell.angle_gamma   90.00
#
_symmetry.space_group_name_H-M   'P 1'
#
loop_
_entity.id
_entity.type
_entity.pdbx_description
1 polymer ?
#
loop_
_entity_poly.entity_id
_entity_poly.type
_entity_poly.pdbx_seq_one_letter_code
_entity_poly.pdbx_strand_id
1 'polypeptide(L)'
;MMPRNSRPNPCLTCRKRKVKCDGGKPTCDRCRKAYMICDGYKNSKALIFISQNDRFPVQQQRRSSGYINSPSPSLDLHASTDVSSLQYQSIEELD
;
A
#
# COMPACT_ATOMS: atom_id res chain seq x y z
N MET A 1 -12.26 13.96 26.47
CA MET A 1 -11.43 14.01 25.24
C MET A 1 -12.13 14.91 24.24
N MET A 2 -11.59 16.08 23.91
CA MET A 2 -12.21 16.98 22.93
C MET A 2 -11.90 16.48 21.51
N PRO A 3 -12.89 16.39 20.60
CA PRO A 3 -12.64 15.93 19.25
C PRO A 3 -11.72 16.94 18.54
N ARG A 4 -10.62 16.46 17.98
CA ARG A 4 -9.77 17.27 17.10
C ARG A 4 -10.64 17.77 15.96
N ASN A 5 -10.84 19.09 15.88
CA ASN A 5 -11.53 19.73 14.77
C ASN A 5 -10.85 19.29 13.47
N SER A 6 -11.48 18.36 12.75
CA SER A 6 -10.92 17.75 11.55
C SER A 6 -10.72 18.85 10.53
N ARG A 7 -9.46 19.24 10.32
CA ARG A 7 -9.11 20.22 9.29
C ARG A 7 -9.68 19.72 7.96
N PRO A 8 -10.41 20.57 7.21
CA PRO A 8 -11.01 20.17 5.94
C PRO A 8 -9.91 19.64 5.02
N ASN A 9 -10.16 18.50 4.38
CA ASN A 9 -9.19 17.86 3.50
C ASN A 9 -8.85 18.81 2.35
N PRO A 10 -7.58 19.25 2.21
CA PRO A 10 -7.20 20.09 1.10
C PRO A 10 -7.25 19.30 -0.21
N CYS A 11 -7.53 20.00 -1.31
CA CYS A 11 -7.35 19.43 -2.64
C CYS A 11 -5.89 18.99 -2.84
N LEU A 12 -5.66 18.05 -3.76
CA LEU A 12 -4.35 17.48 -4.03
C LEU A 12 -3.33 18.56 -4.43
N THR A 13 -3.74 19.54 -5.24
CA THR A 13 -2.88 20.66 -5.65
C THR A 13 -2.49 21.55 -4.46
N CYS A 14 -3.44 21.96 -3.61
CA CYS A 14 -3.14 22.77 -2.42
C CYS A 14 -2.29 22.00 -1.40
N ARG A 15 -2.47 20.68 -1.28
CA ARG A 15 -1.63 19.81 -0.45
C ARG A 15 -0.19 19.80 -0.97
N LYS A 16 0.03 19.58 -2.26
CA LYS A 16 1.36 19.63 -2.89
C LYS A 16 2.03 21.00 -2.67
N ARG A 17 1.26 22.08 -2.82
CA ARG A 17 1.72 23.46 -2.62
C ARG A 17 1.86 23.89 -1.15
N LYS A 18 1.46 23.05 -0.18
CA LYS A 18 1.46 23.35 1.26
C LYS A 18 0.72 24.66 1.62
N VAL A 19 -0.39 24.95 0.94
CA VAL A 19 -1.24 26.13 1.20
C VAL A 19 -2.60 25.71 1.75
N LYS A 20 -3.24 26.59 2.54
CA LYS A 20 -4.63 26.38 2.99
C LYS A 20 -5.56 26.30 1.78
N CYS A 21 -6.33 25.23 1.69
CA CYS A 21 -7.38 25.05 0.69
C CYS A 21 -8.71 25.61 1.21
N ASP A 22 -9.47 26.26 0.33
CA ASP A 22 -10.80 26.79 0.62
C ASP A 22 -11.92 25.73 0.53
N GLY A 23 -11.65 24.56 -0.06
CA GLY A 23 -12.62 23.46 -0.11
C GLY A 23 -13.70 23.60 -1.21
N GLY A 24 -13.61 24.62 -2.07
CA GLY A 24 -14.54 24.79 -3.19
C GLY A 24 -14.57 23.58 -4.13
N LYS A 25 -15.76 23.27 -4.64
CA LYS A 25 -16.03 22.20 -5.64
C LYS A 25 -16.75 22.83 -6.84
N PRO A 26 -16.47 22.40 -8.09
CA PRO A 26 -15.56 21.31 -8.50
C PRO A 26 -14.07 21.67 -8.36
N THR A 27 -13.72 22.95 -8.35
CA THR A 27 -12.36 23.46 -8.17
C THR A 27 -12.29 24.43 -7.00
N CYS A 28 -11.18 24.42 -6.25
CA CYS A 28 -10.98 25.36 -5.15
C CYS A 28 -10.55 26.75 -5.69
N ASP A 29 -10.94 27.81 -4.99
CA ASP A 29 -10.65 29.20 -5.34
C ASP A 29 -9.16 29.48 -5.46
N ARG A 30 -8.35 28.85 -4.61
CA ARG A 30 -6.90 29.03 -4.66
C ARG A 30 -6.27 28.45 -5.92
N CYS A 31 -6.80 27.33 -6.45
CA CYS A 31 -6.39 26.81 -7.75
C CYS A 31 -6.90 27.70 -8.88
N ARG A 32 -8.16 28.14 -8.82
CA ARG A 32 -8.79 29.02 -9.82
C ARG A 32 -8.02 30.34 -9.99
N LYS A 33 -7.73 31.03 -8.88
CA LYS A 33 -6.99 32.30 -8.88
C LYS A 33 -5.53 32.15 -9.31
N ALA A 34 -4.95 30.98 -9.10
CA ALA A 34 -3.59 30.69 -9.53
C ALA A 34 -3.53 30.16 -10.97
N TYR A 35 -4.65 30.11 -11.70
CA TYR A 35 -4.76 29.54 -13.04
C TYR A 35 -4.16 28.13 -13.15
N MET A 36 -4.34 27.32 -12.10
CA MET A 36 -3.77 25.98 -12.00
C MET A 36 -4.87 24.92 -12.03
N ILE A 37 -4.54 23.75 -12.58
CA ILE A 37 -5.41 22.58 -12.55
C ILE A 37 -5.60 22.13 -11.10
N CYS A 38 -6.86 21.95 -10.70
CA CYS A 38 -7.21 21.38 -9.42
C CYS A 38 -7.33 19.87 -9.59
N ASP A 39 -6.38 19.12 -9.03
CA ASP A 39 -6.34 17.66 -9.05
C ASP A 39 -7.48 17.02 -8.21
N GLY A 40 -8.45 17.81 -7.74
CA GLY A 40 -9.57 17.37 -6.93
C GLY A 40 -9.17 17.02 -5.48
N TYR A 41 -10.06 16.32 -4.79
CA TYR A 41 -9.91 15.95 -3.39
C TYR A 41 -9.70 14.44 -3.26
N LYS A 42 -8.86 13.99 -2.32
CA LYS A 42 -8.76 12.55 -2.04
C LYS A 42 -10.09 12.08 -1.46
N ASN A 43 -10.72 11.14 -2.14
CA ASN A 43 -11.76 10.33 -1.54
C ASN A 43 -11.07 9.41 -0.53
N SER A 44 -11.31 9.63 0.75
CA SER A 44 -11.00 8.65 1.78
C SER A 44 -11.91 7.45 1.52
N LYS A 45 -11.50 6.54 0.62
CA LYS A 45 -12.14 5.22 0.56
C LYS A 45 -12.01 4.66 1.98
N ALA A 46 -13.14 4.28 2.58
CA ALA A 46 -13.14 3.67 3.90
C ALA A 46 -12.24 2.44 3.80
N LEU A 47 -11.07 2.49 4.44
CA LEU A 47 -10.25 1.31 4.59
C LEU A 47 -11.04 0.38 5.50
N ILE A 48 -11.58 -0.68 4.92
CA ILE A 48 -12.25 -1.73 5.69
C ILE A 48 -11.15 -2.45 6.44
N PHE A 49 -11.17 -2.34 7.77
CA PHE A 49 -10.28 -3.13 8.62
C PHE A 49 -10.82 -4.56 8.64
N ILE A 50 -10.14 -5.47 7.94
CA ILE A 50 -10.46 -6.90 7.97
C ILE A 50 -9.50 -7.56 8.95
N SER A 51 -10.04 -8.16 10.00
CA SER A 51 -9.28 -8.91 10.99
C SER A 51 -8.73 -10.19 10.35
N GLN A 52 -7.44 -10.44 10.50
CA GLN A 52 -6.82 -11.68 10.03
C GLN A 52 -7.28 -12.92 10.82
N ASN A 53 -7.81 -12.72 12.04
CA ASN A 53 -8.34 -13.79 12.87
C ASN A 53 -9.61 -14.45 12.29
N ASP A 54 -10.28 -13.81 11.33
CA ASP A 54 -11.47 -14.39 10.69
C ASP A 54 -11.12 -15.45 9.61
N ARG A 55 -9.84 -15.56 9.23
CA ARG A 55 -9.38 -16.51 8.19
C ARG A 55 -9.08 -17.91 8.72
N PHE A 56 -8.99 -18.08 10.03
CA PHE A 56 -8.72 -19.37 10.65
C PHE A 56 -9.82 -19.63 11.69
N PRO A 57 -10.87 -20.42 11.37
CA PRO A 57 -11.74 -20.90 12.42
C PRO A 57 -10.86 -21.71 13.37
N VAL A 58 -10.66 -21.18 14.58
CA VAL A 58 -10.03 -21.91 15.67
C VAL A 58 -10.92 -23.10 15.95
N GLN A 59 -10.65 -24.22 15.28
CA GLN A 59 -11.17 -25.51 15.68
C GLN A 59 -10.55 -25.77 17.05
N GLN A 60 -11.27 -25.35 18.08
CA GLN A 60 -10.97 -25.65 19.47
C GLN A 60 -11.18 -27.16 19.66
N GLN A 61 -10.27 -27.94 19.09
CA GLN A 61 -10.15 -29.35 19.35
C GLN A 61 -9.74 -29.46 20.81
N ARG A 62 -10.74 -29.63 21.66
CA ARG A 62 -10.63 -30.24 22.98
C ARG A 62 -10.03 -31.64 22.77
N ARG A 63 -8.72 -31.73 22.60
CA ARG A 63 -8.00 -33.00 22.57
C ARG A 63 -7.43 -33.25 23.96
N SER A 64 -8.09 -34.15 24.66
CA SER A 64 -7.52 -34.93 25.75
C SER A 64 -6.15 -35.47 25.36
N SER A 65 -5.21 -35.34 26.29
CA SER A 65 -3.85 -35.90 26.36
C SER A 65 -3.51 -37.00 25.34
N GLY A 66 -2.47 -36.77 24.53
CA GLY A 66 -1.89 -37.79 23.66
C GLY A 66 -0.67 -37.25 22.90
N TYR A 67 0.49 -37.81 23.21
CA TYR A 67 1.83 -37.40 22.80
C TYR A 67 2.16 -37.79 21.33
N ILE A 68 2.93 -36.93 20.65
CA ILE A 68 3.80 -37.10 19.44
C ILE A 68 3.17 -37.29 18.04
N ASN A 69 3.32 -36.25 17.19
CA ASN A 69 4.13 -36.23 15.95
C ASN A 69 3.65 -35.10 15.02
N SER A 70 4.50 -34.09 14.80
CA SER A 70 4.44 -33.27 13.59
C SER A 70 5.86 -33.18 13.06
N PRO A 71 6.19 -33.76 11.89
CA PRO A 71 7.45 -33.46 11.25
C PRO A 71 7.41 -31.98 10.86
N SER A 72 8.24 -31.18 11.53
CA SER A 72 8.50 -29.80 11.14
C SER A 72 9.10 -29.84 9.73
N PRO A 73 8.51 -29.21 8.69
CA PRO A 73 9.24 -29.02 7.45
C PRO A 73 10.36 -28.01 7.73
N SER A 74 11.59 -28.50 7.69
CA SER A 74 12.83 -27.77 7.85
C SER A 74 12.92 -26.60 6.87
N LEU A 75 13.46 -25.48 7.33
CA LEU A 75 13.87 -24.36 6.49
C LEU A 75 15.02 -24.79 5.58
N ASP A 76 14.75 -25.08 4.30
CA ASP A 76 15.79 -25.26 3.30
C ASP A 76 16.00 -23.94 2.54
N LEU A 77 16.95 -23.16 3.06
CA LEU A 77 17.61 -22.06 2.39
C LEU A 77 18.52 -22.65 1.29
N HIS A 78 18.12 -22.54 0.03
CA HIS A 78 19.03 -22.79 -1.10
C HIS A 78 19.14 -21.54 -1.97
N ALA A 79 20.34 -20.98 -1.91
CA ALA A 79 20.87 -19.92 -2.74
C ALA A 79 21.06 -20.38 -4.19
N SER A 80 21.22 -19.37 -5.06
CA SER A 80 21.80 -19.39 -6.41
C SER A 80 20.87 -19.98 -7.50
N THR A 81 20.69 -19.36 -8.67
CA THR A 81 21.61 -18.55 -9.47
C THR A 81 20.83 -17.57 -10.35
N ASP A 82 21.50 -16.45 -10.65
CA ASP A 82 21.06 -15.37 -11.54
C ASP A 82 20.74 -15.89 -12.96
N VAL A 83 19.50 -15.70 -13.43
CA VAL A 83 19.07 -16.02 -14.81
C VAL A 83 19.04 -14.78 -15.70
N SER A 84 19.91 -13.79 -15.44
CA SER A 84 19.91 -12.55 -16.22
C SER A 84 21.17 -12.31 -17.05
N SER A 85 22.08 -13.31 -17.18
CA SER A 85 23.40 -13.05 -17.77
C SER A 85 23.85 -13.93 -18.95
N LEU A 86 22.95 -14.57 -19.70
CA LEU A 86 23.33 -15.24 -20.95
C LEU A 86 22.44 -14.86 -22.13
N GLN A 87 22.72 -13.69 -22.72
CA GLN A 87 22.76 -13.49 -24.18
C GLN A 87 23.40 -12.12 -24.49
N TYR A 88 24.73 -12.07 -24.32
CA TYR A 88 25.59 -11.11 -25.00
C TYR A 88 26.63 -11.92 -25.81
N GLN A 89 26.25 -12.25 -27.03
CA GLN A 89 27.04 -12.73 -28.15
C GLN A 89 26.25 -12.19 -29.36
N SER A 90 26.68 -11.24 -30.18
CA SER A 90 28.01 -10.94 -30.73
C SER A 90 27.86 -9.63 -31.54
N ILE A 91 28.67 -8.60 -31.25
CA ILE A 91 28.92 -7.48 -32.17
C ILE A 91 30.45 -7.31 -32.21
N GLU A 92 31.09 -8.00 -33.15
CA GLU A 92 32.41 -7.69 -33.69
C GLU A 92 32.65 -8.56 -34.93
N GLU A 93 32.18 -8.08 -36.08
CA GLU A 93 32.79 -8.34 -37.40
C GLU A 93 32.19 -7.34 -38.40
N LEU A 94 32.78 -6.15 -38.49
CA LEU A 94 32.85 -5.29 -39.69
C LEU A 94 33.87 -4.17 -39.40
N ASP A 95 34.94 -4.19 -40.21
CA ASP A 95 36.26 -3.52 -40.14
C ASP A 95 37.27 -4.11 -39.12
#